data_AF-A0A355F0N4-F1
#
_entry.id   AF-A0A355F0N4-F1
#
_cell.length_a   1.000
_cell.length_b   1.000
_cell.length_c   1.000
_cell.angle_alpha   90.00
_cell.angle_beta   90.00
_cell.angle_gamma   90.00
#
_symmetry.space_group_name_H-M   'P 1'
#
loop_
_entity.id
_entity.type
_entity.pdbx_description
1 polymer ?
#
loop_
_entity_poly.entity_id
_entity_poly.type
_entity_poly.pdbx_seq_one_letter_code
_entity_poly.pdbx_strand_id
1 'polypeptide(L)'
;MLTGRAPFRGGSPLESLRRVLTEEPPPLATVRPDLPAALCALVHHLMSKSPDARPPGAQEVARRLAEMEALPELHTATALPLPWSSGMSGLPTEATPAGGPPPARSRDRRRGALAAAVGVALLCAA
;
A
#
# COMPACT_ATOMS: atom_id res chain seq x y z
N MET A 1 -6.99 -11.25 -4.11
CA MET A 1 -5.93 -10.54 -3.35
C MET A 1 -4.71 -11.44 -3.25
N LEU A 2 -3.50 -10.91 -3.49
CA LEU A 2 -2.29 -11.68 -3.85
C LEU A 2 -1.97 -12.88 -2.94
N THR A 3 -2.15 -12.77 -1.62
CA THR A 3 -1.81 -13.85 -0.66
C THR A 3 -3.04 -14.57 -0.09
N GLY A 4 -4.26 -14.12 -0.40
CA GLY A 4 -5.50 -14.59 0.23
C GLY A 4 -5.64 -14.23 1.73
N ARG A 5 -4.68 -13.53 2.32
CA ARG A 5 -4.69 -13.15 3.74
C ARG A 5 -4.20 -11.73 3.99
N ALA A 6 -4.81 -11.07 4.98
CA ALA A 6 -4.36 -9.75 5.40
C ALA A 6 -2.93 -9.82 5.98
N PRO A 7 -2.07 -8.83 5.69
CA PRO A 7 -0.67 -8.83 6.14
C PRO A 7 -0.51 -8.54 7.64
N PHE A 8 -1.45 -7.79 8.23
CA PHE A 8 -1.50 -7.53 9.67
C PHE A 8 -2.73 -8.25 10.24
N ARG A 9 -2.50 -9.39 10.89
CA ARG A 9 -3.53 -10.15 11.63
C ARG A 9 -3.06 -10.36 13.05
N GLY A 10 -3.91 -9.99 14.01
CA GLY A 10 -3.80 -10.36 15.42
C GLY A 10 -5.02 -11.16 15.88
N GLY A 11 -4.97 -11.71 17.08
CA GLY A 11 -6.08 -12.43 17.71
C GLY A 11 -7.26 -11.52 18.10
N SER A 12 -7.07 -10.19 18.05
CA SER A 12 -8.12 -9.19 18.25
C SER A 12 -7.96 -7.99 17.30
N PRO A 13 -9.00 -7.14 17.15
CA PRO A 13 -8.91 -5.90 16.39
C PRO A 13 -7.84 -4.94 16.93
N LEU A 14 -7.72 -4.81 18.25
CA LEU A 14 -6.73 -3.95 18.89
C LEU A 14 -5.30 -4.43 18.59
N GLU A 15 -5.08 -5.74 18.63
CA GLU A 15 -3.78 -6.32 18.26
C GLU A 15 -3.48 -6.06 16.78
N SER A 16 -4.44 -6.28 15.89
CA SER A 16 -4.26 -5.99 14.45
C SER A 16 -3.91 -4.52 14.20
N LEU A 17 -4.56 -3.59 14.90
CA LEU A 17 -4.24 -2.16 14.84
C LEU A 17 -2.82 -1.89 15.33
N ARG A 18 -2.40 -2.49 16.46
CA ARG A 18 -1.02 -2.39 16.95
C ARG A 18 -0.03 -2.81 15.87
N ARG A 19 -0.24 -3.96 15.24
CA ARG A 19 0.63 -4.48 14.17
C ARG A 19 0.68 -3.54 12.96
N VAL A 20 -0.46 -2.96 12.57
CA VAL A 20 -0.50 -1.93 11.51
C VAL A 20 0.37 -0.72 11.86
N LEU A 21 0.43 -0.33 13.14
CA LEU A 21 1.22 0.82 13.57
C LEU A 21 2.71 0.49 13.74
N THR A 22 3.06 -0.70 14.22
CA THR A 22 4.40 -0.97 14.75
C THR A 22 5.18 -2.08 14.05
N GLU A 23 4.52 -2.99 13.32
CA GLU A 23 5.17 -4.17 12.75
C GLU A 23 5.31 -4.04 11.24
N GLU A 24 6.47 -4.46 10.70
CA GLU A 24 6.65 -4.56 9.25
C GLU A 24 5.90 -5.78 8.69
N PRO A 25 5.30 -5.68 7.49
CA PRO A 25 4.60 -6.80 6.89
C PRO A 25 5.57 -7.91 6.48
N PRO A 26 5.16 -9.19 6.54
CA PRO A 26 5.97 -10.28 6.04
C PRO A 26 6.37 -10.07 4.58
N PRO A 27 7.61 -10.41 4.18
CA PRO A 27 8.03 -10.22 2.81
C PRO A 27 7.14 -10.97 1.81
N LEU A 28 6.49 -10.26 0.88
CA LEU A 28 5.51 -10.88 -0.03
C LEU A 28 6.10 -12.07 -0.81
N ALA A 29 7.37 -11.97 -1.23
CA ALA A 29 8.08 -13.04 -1.92
C ALA A 29 8.26 -14.32 -1.09
N THR A 30 8.26 -14.23 0.25
CA THR A 30 8.30 -15.42 1.13
C THR A 30 6.97 -16.14 1.19
N VAL A 31 5.87 -15.41 0.95
CA VAL A 31 4.51 -15.95 0.98
C VAL A 31 4.08 -16.47 -0.39
N ARG A 32 4.48 -15.76 -1.45
CA ARG A 32 4.11 -16.07 -2.83
C ARG A 32 5.33 -15.86 -3.76
N PRO A 33 6.22 -16.86 -3.86
CA PRO A 33 7.50 -16.74 -4.56
C PRO A 33 7.36 -16.69 -6.09
N ASP A 34 6.22 -17.10 -6.65
CA ASP A 34 5.87 -17.01 -8.07
C ASP A 34 5.67 -15.56 -8.57
N LEU A 35 5.68 -14.57 -7.67
CA LEU A 35 5.46 -13.18 -8.03
C LEU A 35 6.70 -12.47 -8.57
N PRO A 36 6.54 -11.56 -9.57
CA PRO A 36 7.61 -10.68 -10.00
C PRO A 36 8.16 -9.84 -8.84
N ALA A 37 9.50 -9.79 -8.70
CA ALA A 37 10.17 -9.05 -7.65
C ALA A 37 9.78 -7.56 -7.62
N ALA A 38 9.58 -6.96 -8.80
CA ALA A 38 9.16 -5.57 -8.94
C ALA A 38 7.77 -5.30 -8.32
N LEU A 39 6.83 -6.25 -8.46
CA LEU A 39 5.51 -6.16 -7.84
C LEU A 39 5.61 -6.31 -6.31
N CYS A 40 6.40 -7.27 -5.84
CA CYS A 40 6.66 -7.45 -4.40
C CYS A 40 7.24 -6.18 -3.76
N ALA A 41 8.20 -5.53 -4.42
CA ALA A 41 8.79 -4.29 -3.95
C ALA A 41 7.77 -3.13 -3.94
N LEU A 42 6.93 -3.02 -4.98
CA LEU A 42 5.89 -1.98 -5.03
C LEU A 42 4.86 -2.15 -3.89
N VAL A 43 4.40 -3.38 -3.64
CA VAL A 43 3.45 -3.66 -2.54
C VAL A 43 4.06 -3.29 -1.19
N HIS A 44 5.33 -3.63 -0.95
CA HIS A 44 6.01 -3.21 0.28
C HIS A 44 6.13 -1.70 0.43
N HIS A 45 6.50 -1.00 -0.64
CA HIS A 45 6.60 0.45 -0.64
C HIS A 45 5.26 1.14 -0.33
N LEU A 46 4.13 0.55 -0.73
CA LEU A 46 2.79 1.03 -0.38
C LEU A 46 2.44 0.84 1.10
N MET A 47 3.08 -0.14 1.75
CA MET A 47 2.84 -0.51 3.14
C MET A 47 3.78 0.17 4.13
N SER A 48 4.70 1.01 3.66
CA SER A 48 5.61 1.80 4.49
C SER A 48 4.88 2.54 5.61
N LYS A 49 5.42 2.51 6.83
CA LYS A 49 4.84 3.24 7.97
C LYS A 49 4.94 4.74 7.78
N SER A 50 6.08 5.21 7.29
CA SER A 50 6.28 6.60 6.90
C SER A 50 5.51 6.92 5.61
N PRO A 51 4.61 7.91 5.61
CA PRO A 51 3.90 8.35 4.40
C PRO A 51 4.84 8.88 3.30
N ASP A 52 5.96 9.52 3.68
CA ASP A 52 6.93 10.06 2.73
C ASP A 52 7.75 8.96 2.04
N ALA A 53 7.79 7.78 2.64
CA ALA A 53 8.37 6.57 2.06
C ALA A 53 7.34 5.75 1.28
N ARG A 54 6.23 6.36 0.86
CA ARG A 54 5.26 5.75 -0.07
C ARG A 54 5.34 6.44 -1.42
N PRO A 55 4.87 5.81 -2.50
CA PRO A 55 4.66 6.52 -3.76
C PRO A 55 3.83 7.80 -3.54
N PRO A 56 4.18 8.91 -4.20
CA PRO A 56 3.59 10.23 -3.96
C PRO A 56 2.09 10.33 -4.26
N GLY A 57 1.52 9.34 -4.98
CA GLY A 57 0.10 9.28 -5.27
C GLY A 57 -0.29 8.04 -6.07
N ALA A 58 -1.58 7.84 -6.26
CA ALA A 58 -2.14 6.69 -6.98
C ALA A 58 -1.71 6.65 -8.46
N GLN A 59 -1.54 7.81 -9.10
CA GLN A 59 -1.10 7.91 -10.49
C GLN A 59 0.28 7.28 -10.70
N GLU A 60 1.21 7.50 -9.77
CA GLU A 60 2.55 6.91 -9.83
C GLU A 60 2.50 5.38 -9.66
N VAL A 61 1.61 4.89 -8.80
CA VAL A 61 1.38 3.45 -8.64
C VAL A 61 0.81 2.85 -9.92
N ALA A 62 -0.18 3.50 -10.52
CA ALA A 62 -0.81 3.06 -11.77
C ALA A 62 0.21 3.01 -12.92
N ARG A 63 1.05 4.05 -13.06
CA ARG A 63 2.15 4.08 -14.04
C ARG A 63 3.08 2.88 -13.88
N ARG A 64 3.57 2.64 -12.65
CA ARG A 64 4.47 1.52 -12.36
C ARG A 64 3.83 0.16 -12.62
N LEU A 65 2.53 -0.01 -12.36
CA LEU A 65 1.81 -1.25 -12.66
C LEU A 65 1.68 -1.46 -14.17
N ALA A 66 1.33 -0.42 -14.93
CA ALA A 66 1.24 -0.48 -16.39
C ALA A 66 2.61 -0.82 -17.03
N GLU A 67 3.71 -0.31 -16.48
CA GLU A 67 5.06 -0.66 -16.93
C GLU A 67 5.39 -2.14 -16.71
N MET A 68 4.90 -2.75 -15.62
CA MET A 68 5.07 -4.18 -15.37
C MET A 68 4.22 -5.04 -16.32
N GLU A 69 3.02 -4.58 -16.66
CA GLU A 69 2.14 -5.21 -17.66
C GLU A 69 2.62 -5.00 -19.10
N ALA A 70 3.51 -4.04 -19.37
CA ALA A 70 4.05 -3.83 -20.71
C ALA A 70 5.21 -4.80 -21.04
N LEU A 71 5.72 -5.56 -20.07
CA LEU A 71 6.85 -6.47 -20.26
C LEU A 71 6.38 -7.77 -20.93
N PRO A 72 6.83 -8.06 -22.18
CA PRO A 72 6.28 -9.14 -23.00
C PRO A 72 6.56 -10.56 -22.48
N GLU A 73 7.48 -10.73 -21.53
CA GLU A 73 7.88 -12.07 -21.04
C GLU A 73 6.92 -12.67 -19.98
N LEU A 74 5.96 -11.89 -19.44
CA LEU A 74 5.09 -12.35 -18.34
C LEU A 74 3.66 -12.74 -18.78
N HIS A 75 3.31 -12.59 -20.04
CA HIS A 75 1.95 -12.86 -20.53
C HIS A 75 1.78 -14.27 -21.09
N THR A 76 1.92 -15.28 -20.22
CA THR A 76 1.35 -16.62 -20.46
C THR A 76 0.12 -16.90 -19.59
N ALA A 77 -0.45 -15.88 -18.96
CA ALA A 77 -1.75 -15.96 -18.31
C ALA A 77 -2.81 -15.38 -19.25
N THR A 78 -3.52 -16.27 -19.94
CA THR A 78 -4.70 -15.97 -20.75
C THR A 78 -5.66 -15.08 -19.96
N ALA A 79 -5.88 -13.86 -20.45
CA ALA A 79 -6.89 -12.97 -19.90
C ALA A 79 -8.27 -13.59 -20.16
N LEU A 80 -8.78 -14.37 -19.20
CA LEU A 80 -10.17 -14.77 -19.20
C LEU A 80 -11.02 -13.51 -18.97
N PRO A 81 -12.09 -13.30 -19.76
CA PRO A 81 -12.98 -12.17 -19.56
C PRO A 81 -13.55 -12.23 -18.15
N LEU A 82 -13.18 -11.26 -17.31
CA LEU A 82 -13.65 -11.23 -15.94
C LEU A 82 -15.10 -10.70 -15.94
N PRO A 83 -16.02 -11.35 -15.21
CA PRO A 83 -17.44 -11.00 -15.24
C PRO A 83 -17.75 -9.56 -14.78
N TRP A 84 -16.81 -8.89 -14.11
CA TRP A 84 -16.95 -7.51 -13.65
C TRP A 84 -16.59 -6.44 -14.70
N SER A 85 -15.90 -6.79 -15.80
CA SER A 85 -15.54 -5.80 -16.83
C SER A 85 -16.72 -5.38 -17.70
N SER A 86 -17.78 -6.18 -17.75
CA SER A 86 -18.97 -5.91 -18.58
C SER A 86 -20.04 -5.06 -17.88
N GLY A 87 -19.89 -4.75 -16.59
CA GLY A 87 -20.90 -4.04 -15.79
C GLY A 87 -20.53 -2.63 -15.32
N MET A 88 -19.28 -2.20 -15.47
CA MET A 88 -18.81 -0.91 -14.90
C MET A 88 -19.12 0.32 -15.78
N SER A 89 -19.82 0.16 -16.90
CA SER A 89 -20.30 1.30 -17.71
C SER A 89 -21.56 1.97 -17.14
N GLY A 90 -22.07 1.49 -16.00
CA GLY A 90 -23.32 1.96 -15.40
C GLY A 90 -23.23 2.38 -13.95
N LEU A 91 -22.07 2.86 -13.46
CA LEU A 91 -22.10 3.62 -12.20
C LEU A 91 -23.04 4.81 -12.44
N PRO A 92 -24.15 4.96 -11.69
CA PRO A 92 -24.86 6.21 -11.70
C PRO A 92 -23.85 7.26 -11.24
N THR A 93 -23.51 8.19 -12.14
CA THR A 93 -23.12 9.53 -11.72
C THR A 93 -24.36 10.08 -11.01
N GLU A 94 -24.57 9.68 -9.76
CA GLU A 94 -25.27 10.55 -8.85
C GLU A 94 -24.37 11.77 -8.78
N ALA A 95 -24.74 12.77 -9.59
CA ALA A 95 -24.28 14.12 -9.41
C ALA A 95 -24.54 14.44 -7.94
N THR A 96 -23.47 14.41 -7.16
CA THR A 96 -23.48 14.93 -5.80
C THR A 96 -24.08 16.32 -5.92
N PRO A 97 -25.24 16.63 -5.29
CA PRO A 97 -25.73 17.99 -5.27
C PRO A 97 -24.59 18.84 -4.73
N ALA A 98 -24.23 19.90 -5.47
CA ALA A 98 -23.10 20.78 -5.20
C ALA A 98 -23.21 21.42 -3.81
N GLY A 99 -22.86 20.66 -2.79
CA GLY A 99 -22.83 21.04 -1.38
C GLY A 99 -21.45 21.57 -1.03
N GLY A 100 -21.06 22.67 -1.67
CA GLY A 100 -19.86 23.45 -1.35
C GLY A 100 -18.52 22.69 -1.43
N PRO A 101 -17.39 23.41 -1.44
CA PRO A 101 -16.11 22.76 -1.19
C PRO A 101 -16.13 22.13 0.22
N PRO A 102 -15.66 20.89 0.40
CA PRO A 102 -15.44 20.34 1.73
C PRO A 102 -14.56 21.33 2.52
N PRO A 103 -14.83 21.58 3.81
CA PRO A 103 -14.02 22.51 4.58
C PRO A 103 -12.57 22.06 4.44
N ALA A 104 -11.71 22.99 4.01
CA ALA A 104 -10.29 22.76 3.90
C ALA A 104 -9.84 22.27 5.28
N ARG A 105 -9.63 20.96 5.42
CA ARG A 105 -8.95 20.40 6.58
C ARG A 105 -7.60 21.09 6.55
N SER A 106 -7.42 22.07 7.42
CA SER A 106 -6.11 22.61 7.70
C SER A 106 -5.29 21.39 8.09
N ARG A 107 -4.46 20.93 7.15
CA ARG A 107 -3.30 20.13 7.49
C ARG A 107 -2.52 21.08 8.37
N ASP A 108 -2.78 21.00 9.68
CA ASP A 108 -2.03 21.68 10.70
C ASP A 108 -0.61 21.15 10.51
N ARG A 109 0.17 21.90 9.74
CA ARG A 109 1.59 21.71 9.51
C ARG A 109 2.25 22.06 10.83
N ARG A 110 2.05 21.23 11.85
CA ARG A 110 2.98 21.13 12.98
C ARG A 110 4.21 20.40 12.49
N ARG A 111 4.95 21.11 11.62
CA ARG A 111 6.38 20.92 11.45
C ARG A 111 7.02 21.52 12.70
N GLY A 112 7.64 20.64 13.46
CA GLY A 112 8.50 20.91 14.61
C GLY A 112 8.93 19.54 15.11
N ALA A 113 9.81 18.83 14.39
CA ALA A 113 11.27 19.00 14.49
C ALA A 113 11.75 18.95 15.95
N LEU A 114 11.84 17.74 16.50
CA LEU A 114 12.84 17.36 17.49
C LEU A 114 13.33 15.97 17.03
N ALA A 115 14.40 15.92 16.23
CA ALA A 115 15.79 15.89 16.69
C ALA A 115 16.16 14.57 17.36
N ALA A 116 17.16 13.94 16.76
CA ALA A 116 17.87 12.72 17.10
C ALA A 116 18.04 12.41 18.61
N ALA A 117 17.89 11.13 18.94
CA ALA A 117 18.76 10.41 19.87
C ALA A 117 18.83 8.96 19.35
N VAL A 118 19.76 8.68 18.44
CA VAL A 118 21.05 8.06 18.73
C VAL A 118 20.86 6.71 19.43
N GLY A 119 20.89 5.65 18.63
CA GLY A 119 21.20 4.33 19.13
C GLY A 119 22.68 4.27 19.50
N VAL A 120 22.98 4.15 20.79
CA VAL A 120 24.14 3.43 21.34
C VAL A 120 23.81 3.14 22.81
N ALA A 121 23.39 1.91 23.11
CA ALA A 121 23.51 1.32 24.45
C ALA A 121 23.25 -0.20 24.38
N LEU A 122 24.00 -0.89 23.53
CA LEU A 122 24.04 -2.36 23.47
C LEU A 122 25.49 -2.85 23.51
N LEU A 123 26.26 -2.32 24.45
CA LEU A 123 27.59 -2.86 24.80
C LEU A 123 27.97 -2.45 26.23
N CYS A 124 27.47 -3.18 27.22
CA CYS A 124 28.05 -3.30 28.57
C CYS A 124 27.46 -4.56 29.24
N ALA A 125 27.89 -5.72 28.72
CA ALA A 125 27.82 -7.01 29.40
C ALA A 125 29.17 -7.70 29.18
N ALA A 126 30.11 -7.46 30.10
CA ALA A 126 31.27 -8.30 30.43
C ALA A 126 31.98 -7.67 31.63
#